data_AF-A0A0N0CSL3-F1
#
_entry.id   AF-A0A0N0CSL3-F1
#
_cell.length_a   1.000
_cell.length_b   1.000
_cell.length_c   1.000
_cell.angle_alpha   90.00
_cell.angle_beta   90.00
_cell.angle_gamma   90.00
#
_symmetry.space_group_name_H-M   'P 1'
#
loop_
_entity.id
_entity.type
_entity.pdbx_description
1 polymer ?
#
loop_
_entity_poly.entity_id
_entity_poly.type
_entity_poly.pdbx_seq_one_letter_code
_entity_poly.pdbx_strand_id
1 'polypeptide(L)'
;MTEKAKLVHCIVDDAQLYSDEGFYLGDLAQPISNAVKADYPGAKVTSFICSHHLLKYRMSRVDSLINADLKQSQKINRKLTKALQSDNYEIRDVNEALQQSLTFGQKISDAVARFGGSWTFIFIFIVILIIWMVINGLALFGVHFDPYPYILLNLFLSCFSAIQAPIIMMSQNRAAERDRLHSENDFHVNLKSEHELRIIHAKLDHLTQNQLPHDLEVEKLQLQILGEVRSELAKLRDENTKLKEKLKQQENQ
;
A
#
# COMPACT_ATOMS: atom_id res chain seq x y z
N MET A 1 -18.97 -52.80 11.39
CA MET A 1 -20.41 -53.07 11.61
C MET A 1 -21.16 -52.13 10.68
N THR A 2 -21.65 -52.65 9.56
CA THR A 2 -22.28 -51.91 8.47
C THR A 2 -23.66 -51.43 8.90
N GLU A 3 -23.77 -50.13 9.18
CA GLU A 3 -25.07 -49.48 9.36
C GLU A 3 -25.85 -49.67 8.05
N LYS A 4 -26.95 -50.42 8.10
CA LYS A 4 -27.74 -50.77 6.91
C LYS A 4 -28.19 -49.48 6.24
N ALA A 5 -27.74 -49.26 5.01
CA ALA A 5 -28.19 -48.15 4.17
C ALA A 5 -29.72 -48.18 4.09
N LYS A 6 -30.37 -47.13 4.60
CA LYS A 6 -31.83 -47.00 4.57
C LYS A 6 -32.23 -46.42 3.23
N LEU A 7 -33.30 -46.95 2.65
CA LEU A 7 -33.95 -46.36 1.48
C LEU A 7 -34.61 -45.05 1.91
N VAL A 8 -34.21 -43.96 1.25
CA VAL A 8 -34.70 -42.60 1.48
C VAL A 8 -35.14 -41.99 0.16
N HIS A 9 -36.05 -41.02 0.25
CA HIS A 9 -36.59 -40.33 -0.91
C HIS A 9 -35.96 -38.95 -1.06
N CYS A 10 -35.53 -38.60 -2.27
CA CYS A 10 -35.04 -37.26 -2.55
C CYS A 10 -36.20 -36.27 -2.69
N ILE A 11 -36.07 -35.09 -2.10
CA ILE A 11 -37.10 -34.04 -2.13
C ILE A 11 -37.38 -33.47 -3.54
N VAL A 12 -36.47 -33.64 -4.50
CA VAL A 12 -36.55 -33.00 -5.82
C VAL A 12 -37.29 -33.88 -6.84
N ASP A 13 -36.96 -35.17 -6.91
CA ASP A 13 -37.45 -36.12 -7.91
C ASP A 13 -38.17 -37.33 -7.30
N ASP A 14 -38.30 -37.40 -5.97
CA ASP A 14 -38.89 -38.51 -5.20
C ASP A 14 -38.24 -39.88 -5.45
N ALA A 15 -37.04 -39.90 -6.05
CA ALA A 15 -36.31 -41.13 -6.34
C ALA A 15 -35.89 -41.85 -5.05
N GLN A 16 -36.07 -43.17 -5.03
CA GLN A 16 -35.60 -44.03 -3.95
C GLN A 16 -34.10 -44.28 -4.07
N LEU A 17 -33.35 -43.71 -3.14
CA LEU A 17 -31.90 -43.77 -3.09
C LEU A 17 -31.45 -44.33 -1.74
N TYR A 18 -30.23 -44.82 -1.70
CA TYR A 18 -29.62 -45.21 -0.43
C TYR A 18 -29.16 -43.96 0.33
N SER A 19 -29.20 -44.02 1.66
CA SER A 19 -28.83 -42.91 2.54
C SER A 19 -27.38 -42.41 2.39
N ASP A 20 -26.51 -43.13 1.68
CA ASP A 20 -25.14 -42.74 1.37
C ASP A 20 -25.01 -41.91 0.06
N GLU A 21 -26.09 -41.71 -0.67
CA GLU A 21 -26.11 -41.00 -1.98
C GLU A 21 -26.58 -39.54 -1.88
N GLY A 22 -26.56 -38.98 -0.66
CA GLY A 22 -26.99 -37.61 -0.41
C GLY A 22 -26.87 -37.20 1.05
N PHE A 23 -27.53 -36.10 1.37
CA PHE A 23 -27.44 -35.45 2.68
C PHE A 23 -28.82 -35.03 3.19
N TYR A 24 -28.99 -34.99 4.51
CA TYR A 24 -30.14 -34.34 5.14
C TYR A 24 -29.96 -32.83 5.17
N LEU A 25 -31.06 -32.08 5.06
CA LEU A 25 -31.02 -30.61 5.05
C LEU A 25 -30.44 -29.99 6.33
N GLY A 26 -30.43 -30.72 7.45
CA GLY A 26 -29.80 -30.28 8.71
C GLY A 26 -28.28 -30.37 8.73
N ASP A 27 -27.70 -31.25 7.92
CA ASP A 27 -26.25 -31.45 7.86
C ASP A 27 -25.58 -30.50 6.84
N LEU A 28 -26.39 -29.84 6.01
CA LEU A 28 -25.93 -28.87 5.02
C LEU A 28 -25.63 -27.52 5.65
N ALA A 29 -24.67 -26.80 5.05
CA ALA A 29 -24.42 -25.41 5.40
C ALA A 29 -25.72 -24.58 5.25
N GLN A 30 -25.96 -23.70 6.22
CA GLN A 30 -27.19 -22.89 6.30
C GLN A 30 -27.57 -22.19 4.98
N PRO A 31 -26.65 -21.60 4.19
CA PRO A 31 -27.00 -20.94 2.94
C PRO A 31 -27.59 -21.91 1.90
N ILE A 32 -27.04 -23.12 1.80
CA ILE A 32 -27.48 -24.13 0.85
C ILE A 32 -28.83 -24.71 1.30
N SER A 33 -28.99 -25.01 2.59
CA SER A 33 -30.26 -25.48 3.16
C SER A 33 -31.39 -24.45 2.94
N ASN A 34 -31.10 -23.16 3.11
CA ASN A 34 -32.05 -22.09 2.85
C ASN A 34 -32.41 -21.95 1.37
N ALA A 35 -31.44 -22.12 0.45
CA ALA A 35 -31.71 -22.09 -0.98
C ALA A 35 -32.62 -23.24 -1.42
N VAL A 36 -32.41 -24.45 -0.87
CA VAL A 36 -33.30 -25.60 -1.13
C VAL A 36 -34.70 -25.36 -0.55
N LYS A 37 -34.82 -24.79 0.65
CA LYS A 37 -36.13 -24.44 1.26
C LYS A 37 -36.87 -23.32 0.51
N ALA A 38 -36.14 -22.42 -0.14
CA ALA A 38 -36.75 -21.36 -0.96
C ALA A 38 -37.46 -21.96 -2.19
N ASP A 39 -36.85 -22.95 -2.83
CA ASP A 39 -37.44 -23.66 -3.97
C ASP A 39 -38.49 -24.70 -3.53
N TYR A 40 -38.32 -25.29 -2.34
CA TYR A 40 -39.22 -26.31 -1.76
C TYR A 40 -39.69 -25.90 -0.35
N PRO A 41 -40.77 -25.09 -0.22
CA PRO A 41 -41.25 -24.56 1.06
C PRO A 41 -41.69 -25.61 2.08
N GLY A 42 -42.04 -26.82 1.62
CA GLY A 42 -42.41 -27.95 2.46
C GLY A 42 -41.24 -28.73 3.05
N ALA A 43 -39.99 -28.37 2.71
CA ALA A 43 -38.79 -29.07 3.13
C ALA A 43 -38.52 -28.90 4.64
N LYS A 44 -38.44 -30.01 5.36
CA LYS A 44 -38.05 -30.03 6.78
C LYS A 44 -36.55 -30.28 6.91
N VAL A 45 -36.01 -30.03 8.11
CA VAL A 45 -34.58 -30.30 8.43
C VAL A 45 -34.23 -31.79 8.23
N THR A 46 -35.23 -32.67 8.37
CA THR A 46 -35.12 -34.12 8.17
C THR A 46 -35.33 -34.56 6.72
N SER A 47 -35.59 -33.65 5.78
CA SER A 47 -35.74 -33.98 4.37
C SER A 47 -34.38 -34.31 3.75
N PHE A 48 -34.35 -35.23 2.78
CA PHE A 48 -33.13 -35.71 2.14
C PHE A 48 -33.01 -35.15 0.72
N ILE A 49 -31.79 -34.78 0.32
CA ILE A 49 -31.45 -34.35 -1.04
C ILE A 49 -30.28 -35.17 -1.55
N CYS A 50 -30.40 -35.70 -2.77
CA CYS A 50 -29.34 -36.48 -3.39
C CYS A 50 -28.18 -35.58 -3.86
N SER A 51 -26.98 -36.15 -3.95
CA SER A 51 -25.77 -35.43 -4.35
C SER A 51 -25.90 -34.77 -5.73
N HIS A 52 -26.57 -35.44 -6.67
CA HIS A 52 -26.81 -34.91 -8.02
C HIS A 52 -27.59 -33.59 -8.01
N HIS A 53 -28.73 -33.55 -7.30
CA HIS A 53 -29.53 -32.33 -7.21
C HIS A 53 -28.90 -31.26 -6.31
N LEU A 54 -28.14 -31.68 -5.29
CA LEU A 54 -27.40 -30.77 -4.43
C LEU A 54 -26.31 -30.00 -5.18
N LEU A 55 -25.69 -30.60 -6.21
CA LEU A 55 -24.64 -29.97 -7.01
C LEU A 55 -25.09 -28.65 -7.65
N LYS A 56 -26.34 -28.58 -8.13
CA LYS A 56 -26.93 -27.34 -8.69
C LYS A 56 -26.90 -26.19 -7.70
N TYR A 57 -27.31 -26.45 -6.45
CA TYR A 57 -27.34 -25.44 -5.39
C TYR A 57 -25.93 -25.02 -4.96
N ARG A 58 -24.98 -25.96 -4.94
CA ARG A 58 -23.57 -25.67 -4.65
C ARG A 58 -22.92 -24.80 -5.73
N MET A 59 -23.13 -25.10 -7.01
CA MET A 59 -22.63 -24.29 -8.12
C MET A 59 -23.22 -22.88 -8.09
N SER A 60 -24.54 -22.76 -7.94
CA SER A 60 -25.21 -21.47 -7.78
C SER A 60 -24.65 -20.65 -6.60
N ARG A 61 -24.29 -21.31 -5.49
CA ARG A 61 -23.64 -20.65 -4.35
C ARG A 61 -22.26 -20.10 -4.72
N VAL A 62 -21.41 -20.86 -5.40
CA VAL A 62 -20.09 -20.38 -5.86
C VAL A 62 -20.25 -19.17 -6.77
N ASP A 63 -21.15 -19.24 -7.75
CA ASP A 63 -21.42 -18.11 -8.65
C ASP A 63 -21.90 -16.88 -7.88
N SER A 64 -22.73 -17.07 -6.86
CA SER A 64 -23.21 -15.96 -6.02
C SER A 64 -22.07 -15.30 -5.22
N LEU A 65 -21.13 -16.10 -4.69
CA LEU A 65 -19.97 -15.64 -3.94
C LEU A 65 -19.03 -14.83 -4.84
N ILE A 66 -18.69 -15.37 -6.01
CA ILE A 66 -17.83 -14.71 -7.00
C ILE A 66 -18.44 -13.38 -7.45
N ASN A 67 -19.74 -13.38 -7.78
CA ASN A 67 -20.42 -12.15 -8.21
C ASN A 67 -20.51 -11.09 -7.11
N ALA A 68 -20.67 -11.50 -5.85
CA ALA A 68 -20.67 -10.60 -4.71
C ALA A 68 -19.29 -9.95 -4.52
N ASP A 69 -18.22 -10.75 -4.56
CA ASP A 69 -16.84 -10.26 -4.41
C ASP A 69 -16.45 -9.31 -5.56
N LEU A 70 -16.76 -9.67 -6.82
CA LEU A 70 -16.53 -8.81 -7.98
C LEU A 70 -17.22 -7.44 -7.84
N LYS A 71 -18.49 -7.42 -7.41
CA LYS A 71 -19.25 -6.17 -7.20
C LYS A 71 -18.62 -5.34 -6.07
N GLN A 72 -18.22 -5.98 -4.98
CA GLN A 72 -17.62 -5.30 -3.84
C GLN A 72 -16.24 -4.71 -4.19
N SER A 73 -15.40 -5.49 -4.88
CA SER A 73 -14.09 -5.07 -5.38
C SER A 73 -14.22 -3.89 -6.36
N GLN A 74 -15.16 -3.93 -7.30
CA GLN A 74 -15.43 -2.80 -8.20
C GLN A 74 -15.85 -1.53 -7.45
N LYS A 75 -16.71 -1.66 -6.42
CA LYS A 75 -17.16 -0.53 -5.61
C LYS A 75 -15.99 0.13 -4.87
N ILE A 76 -15.08 -0.67 -4.32
CA ILE A 76 -13.92 -0.19 -3.57
C ILE A 76 -12.91 0.45 -4.50
N ASN A 77 -12.58 -0.20 -5.61
CA ASN A 77 -11.67 0.37 -6.59
C ASN A 77 -12.20 1.70 -7.15
N ARG A 78 -13.51 1.83 -7.42
CA ARG A 78 -14.10 3.11 -7.84
C ARG A 78 -13.98 4.20 -6.77
N LYS A 79 -14.22 3.88 -5.49
CA LYS A 79 -14.06 4.83 -4.38
C LYS A 79 -12.60 5.27 -4.24
N LEU A 80 -11.68 4.32 -4.34
CA LEU A 80 -10.25 4.55 -4.28
C LEU A 80 -9.77 5.43 -5.44
N THR A 81 -10.12 5.09 -6.68
CA THR A 81 -9.77 5.90 -7.86
C THR A 81 -10.28 7.33 -7.73
N LYS A 82 -11.49 7.53 -7.21
CA LYS A 82 -12.01 8.89 -6.97
C LYS A 82 -11.21 9.64 -5.90
N ALA A 83 -10.85 8.99 -4.81
CA ALA A 83 -10.05 9.60 -3.74
C ALA A 83 -8.63 9.94 -4.22
N LEU A 84 -8.03 9.11 -5.07
CA LEU A 84 -6.70 9.34 -5.63
C LEU A 84 -6.70 10.36 -6.79
N GLN A 85 -7.75 10.43 -7.60
CA GLN A 85 -7.85 11.37 -8.73
C GLN A 85 -8.13 12.81 -8.30
N SER A 86 -8.74 13.04 -7.13
CA SER A 86 -8.92 14.40 -6.62
C SER A 86 -7.61 15.06 -6.18
N ASP A 87 -6.57 14.27 -5.94
CA ASP A 87 -5.27 14.74 -5.46
C ASP A 87 -4.33 15.04 -6.63
N ASN A 88 -4.58 16.15 -7.33
CA ASN A 88 -3.62 16.74 -8.27
C ASN A 88 -2.40 17.24 -7.50
N TYR A 89 -1.40 16.39 -7.34
CA TYR A 89 -0.13 16.74 -6.72
C TYR A 89 0.84 17.29 -7.76
N GLU A 90 1.10 18.59 -7.65
CA GLU A 90 2.19 19.23 -8.36
C GLU A 90 3.42 19.17 -7.45
N ILE A 91 4.48 18.46 -7.87
CA ILE A 91 5.77 18.49 -7.18
C ILE A 91 6.26 19.94 -7.28
N ARG A 92 6.10 20.73 -6.22
CA ARG A 92 6.63 22.09 -6.18
C ARG A 92 8.09 22.00 -5.76
N ASP A 93 8.98 22.35 -6.68
CA ASP A 93 10.36 22.62 -6.30
C ASP A 93 10.40 23.94 -5.53
N VAL A 94 10.48 23.84 -4.19
CA VAL A 94 10.58 24.97 -3.28
C VAL A 94 11.77 25.86 -3.64
N ASN A 95 12.87 25.29 -4.13
CA ASN A 95 14.06 26.07 -4.48
C ASN A 95 13.85 26.88 -5.77
N GLU A 96 13.15 26.34 -6.75
CA GLU A 96 12.89 27.03 -8.01
C GLU A 96 11.98 28.26 -7.79
N ALA A 97 10.90 28.08 -7.03
CA ALA A 97 10.02 29.18 -6.63
C ALA A 97 10.76 30.25 -5.83
N LEU A 98 11.69 29.84 -4.94
CA LEU A 98 12.49 30.79 -4.16
C LEU A 98 13.47 31.57 -5.04
N GLN A 99 14.17 30.90 -5.97
CA GLN A 99 15.18 31.55 -6.83
C GLN A 99 14.58 32.59 -7.78
N GLN A 100 13.36 32.35 -8.27
CA GLN A 100 12.65 33.30 -9.14
C GLN A 100 12.26 34.61 -8.40
N SER A 101 12.19 34.59 -7.07
CA SER A 101 11.81 35.75 -6.25
C SER A 101 13.00 36.59 -5.72
N LEU A 102 14.25 36.20 -6.02
CA LEU A 102 15.42 36.87 -5.46
C LEU A 102 15.68 38.26 -6.08
N THR A 103 15.72 39.28 -5.23
CA THR A 103 16.13 40.64 -5.60
C THR A 103 17.65 40.74 -5.84
N PHE A 104 18.08 41.77 -6.58
CA PHE A 104 19.49 42.01 -6.88
C PHE A 104 20.35 42.16 -5.60
N GLY A 105 19.86 42.88 -4.60
CA GLY A 105 20.56 43.04 -3.32
C GLY A 105 20.76 41.71 -2.58
N GLN A 106 19.75 40.85 -2.58
CA GLN A 106 19.84 39.53 -1.96
C GLN A 106 20.85 38.62 -2.66
N LYS A 107 20.92 38.66 -4.01
CA LYS A 107 21.92 37.93 -4.80
C LYS A 107 23.35 38.35 -4.45
N ILE A 108 23.57 39.64 -4.26
CA ILE A 108 24.88 40.17 -3.84
C ILE A 108 25.21 39.74 -2.41
N SER A 109 24.26 39.87 -1.47
CA SER A 109 24.47 39.44 -0.09
C SER A 109 24.83 37.96 0.02
N ASP A 110 24.18 37.09 -0.76
CA ASP A 110 24.54 35.67 -0.85
C ASP A 110 25.96 35.45 -1.37
N ALA A 111 26.34 36.14 -2.44
CA ALA A 111 27.68 36.02 -3.01
C ALA A 111 28.76 36.50 -2.03
N VAL A 112 28.52 37.62 -1.35
CA VAL A 112 29.44 38.19 -0.34
C VAL A 112 29.53 37.28 0.88
N ALA A 113 28.43 36.73 1.37
CA ALA A 113 28.44 35.79 2.51
C ALA A 113 29.17 34.49 2.16
N ARG A 114 28.96 33.94 0.95
CA ARG A 114 29.68 32.75 0.45
C ARG A 114 31.18 32.99 0.29
N PHE A 115 31.57 34.15 -0.23
CA PHE A 115 32.98 34.50 -0.39
C PHE A 115 33.65 34.77 0.96
N GLY A 116 33.01 35.55 1.83
CA GLY A 116 33.51 35.88 3.17
C GLY A 116 33.57 34.68 4.11
N GLY A 117 32.76 33.64 3.88
CA GLY A 117 32.79 32.38 4.63
C GLY A 117 33.83 31.35 4.15
N SER A 118 34.65 31.67 3.15
CA SER A 118 35.66 30.75 2.61
C SER A 118 36.98 30.81 3.38
N TRP A 119 37.59 29.65 3.62
CA TRP A 119 38.93 29.53 4.19
C TRP A 119 40.00 30.29 3.37
N THR A 120 39.87 30.31 2.05
CA THR A 120 40.80 31.02 1.17
C THR A 120 40.77 32.54 1.39
N PHE A 121 39.57 33.10 1.65
CA PHE A 121 39.43 34.53 1.94
C PHE A 121 40.14 34.90 3.25
N ILE A 122 40.01 34.07 4.29
CA ILE A 122 40.66 34.27 5.59
C ILE A 122 42.18 34.36 5.43
N PHE A 123 42.80 33.42 4.69
CA PHE A 123 44.24 33.43 4.47
C PHE A 123 44.72 34.66 3.69
N ILE A 124 44.04 35.02 2.60
CA ILE A 124 44.37 36.22 1.82
C ILE A 124 44.27 37.48 2.70
N PHE A 125 43.21 37.58 3.51
CA PHE A 125 43.00 38.70 4.40
C PHE A 125 44.11 38.84 5.43
N ILE A 126 44.51 37.74 6.09
CA ILE A 126 45.63 37.73 7.04
C ILE A 126 46.95 38.16 6.37
N VAL A 127 47.24 37.66 5.18
CA VAL A 127 48.46 38.03 4.43
C VAL A 127 48.49 39.52 4.12
N ILE A 128 47.36 40.09 3.67
CA ILE A 128 47.24 41.53 3.41
C ILE A 128 47.50 42.34 4.68
N LEU A 129 46.96 41.92 5.84
CA LEU A 129 47.22 42.60 7.11
C LEU A 129 48.70 42.58 7.50
N ILE A 130 49.36 41.42 7.36
CA ILE A 130 50.80 41.30 7.64
C ILE A 130 51.61 42.20 6.71
N ILE A 131 51.30 42.21 5.42
CA ILE A 131 51.97 43.07 4.44
C ILE A 131 51.80 44.55 4.82
N TRP A 132 50.58 44.98 5.19
CA TRP A 132 50.30 46.35 5.63
C TRP A 132 51.13 46.75 6.85
N MET A 133 51.19 45.86 7.85
CA MET A 133 51.96 46.09 9.07
C MET A 133 53.47 46.19 8.78
N VAL A 134 54.01 45.34 7.91
CA VAL A 134 55.44 45.33 7.54
C VAL A 134 55.81 46.60 6.77
N ILE A 135 55.00 46.99 5.77
CA ILE A 135 55.24 48.21 4.97
C ILE A 135 55.25 49.46 5.86
N ASN A 136 54.28 49.59 6.76
CA ASN A 136 54.16 50.75 7.65
C ASN A 136 55.15 50.72 8.82
N GLY A 137 55.49 49.53 9.34
CA GLY A 137 56.44 49.36 10.44
C GLY A 137 57.89 49.58 10.06
N LEU A 138 58.29 49.23 8.83
CA LEU A 138 59.65 49.42 8.32
C LEU A 138 59.87 50.80 7.65
N ALA A 139 58.83 51.64 7.59
CA ALA A 139 58.85 52.94 6.92
C ALA A 139 59.49 52.87 5.52
N LEU A 140 59.11 51.86 4.73
CA LEU A 140 59.76 51.46 3.47
C LEU A 140 59.80 52.58 2.40
N PHE A 141 58.98 53.62 2.54
CA PHE A 141 58.91 54.79 1.66
C PHE A 141 59.31 56.11 2.34
N GLY A 142 59.94 56.08 3.52
CA GLY A 142 60.37 57.28 4.26
C GLY A 142 59.22 58.13 4.85
N VAL A 143 57.96 57.67 4.71
CA VAL A 143 56.77 58.32 5.24
C VAL A 143 56.00 57.31 6.09
N HIS A 144 55.68 57.67 7.33
CA HIS A 144 54.89 56.85 8.24
C HIS A 144 53.40 57.09 7.98
N PHE A 145 52.83 56.37 7.01
CA PHE A 145 51.43 56.55 6.62
C PHE A 145 50.46 56.08 7.71
N ASP A 146 50.75 54.96 8.39
CA ASP A 146 49.99 54.43 9.53
C ASP A 146 50.95 53.88 10.62
N PRO A 147 51.58 54.75 11.44
CA PRO A 147 52.48 54.31 12.49
C PRO A 147 51.76 53.50 13.58
N TYR A 148 52.50 52.62 14.28
CA TYR A 148 51.99 51.90 15.45
C TYR A 148 51.37 52.90 16.43
N PRO A 149 50.08 52.78 16.82
CA PRO A 149 49.23 51.57 16.89
C PRO A 149 48.24 51.31 15.72
N TYR A 150 48.52 51.76 14.49
CA TYR A 150 47.76 51.51 13.25
C TYR A 150 46.28 51.97 13.27
N ILE A 151 46.05 53.29 13.43
CA ILE A 151 44.70 53.85 13.55
C ILE A 151 43.86 53.71 12.27
N LEU A 152 44.49 53.83 11.10
CA LEU A 152 43.77 53.75 9.82
C LEU A 152 43.35 52.31 9.54
N LEU A 153 44.23 51.35 9.81
CA LEU A 153 43.91 49.93 9.73
C LEU A 153 42.74 49.57 10.66
N ASN A 154 42.78 50.04 11.90
CA ASN A 154 41.72 49.80 12.88
C ASN A 154 40.38 50.41 12.45
N LEU A 155 40.38 51.62 11.89
CA LEU A 155 39.18 52.25 11.36
C LEU A 155 38.59 51.45 10.19
N PHE A 156 39.43 50.99 9.26
CA PHE A 156 39.01 50.18 8.13
C PHE A 156 38.40 48.84 8.58
N LEU A 157 39.07 48.12 9.49
CA LEU A 157 38.57 46.86 10.05
C LEU A 157 37.24 47.03 10.76
N SER A 158 37.07 48.12 11.51
CA SER A 158 35.82 48.42 12.23
C SER A 158 34.67 48.68 11.25
N CYS A 159 34.90 49.48 10.20
CA CYS A 159 33.91 49.74 9.16
C CYS A 159 33.55 48.46 8.38
N PHE A 160 34.56 47.65 8.04
CA PHE A 160 34.38 46.38 7.37
C PHE A 160 33.51 45.43 8.20
N SER A 161 33.80 45.28 9.50
CA SER A 161 33.02 44.45 10.42
C SER A 161 31.57 44.95 10.56
N ALA A 162 31.37 46.28 10.66
CA ALA A 162 30.05 46.88 10.78
C ALA A 162 29.15 46.61 9.57
N ILE A 163 29.71 46.62 8.35
CA ILE A 163 28.97 46.29 7.11
C ILE A 163 28.76 44.78 6.98
N GLN A 164 29.73 43.98 7.43
CA GLN A 164 29.69 42.53 7.34
C GLN A 164 28.56 41.93 8.18
N ALA A 165 28.33 42.41 9.40
CA ALA A 165 27.35 41.82 10.32
C ALA A 165 25.90 41.81 9.77
N PRO A 166 25.36 42.92 9.23
CA PRO A 166 24.04 42.92 8.59
C PRO A 166 23.96 42.03 7.34
N ILE A 167 25.03 41.95 6.53
CA ILE A 167 25.06 41.08 5.34
C ILE A 167 24.98 39.61 5.75
N ILE A 168 25.74 39.22 6.77
CA ILE A 168 25.68 37.86 7.35
C ILE A 168 24.28 37.59 7.87
N MET A 169 23.70 38.53 8.65
CA MET A 169 22.36 38.37 9.21
C MET A 169 21.28 38.25 8.12
N MET A 170 21.37 39.04 7.04
CA MET A 170 20.47 38.92 5.88
C MET A 170 20.62 37.57 5.17
N SER A 171 21.84 37.02 5.10
CA SER A 171 22.08 35.70 4.53
C SER A 171 21.53 34.58 5.43
N GLN A 172 21.66 34.72 6.75
CA GLN A 172 21.13 33.77 7.72
C GLN A 172 19.60 33.77 7.73
N ASN A 173 18.95 34.94 7.76
CA ASN A 173 17.49 35.05 7.68
C ASN A 173 16.94 34.38 6.41
N ARG A 174 17.64 34.49 5.29
CA ARG A 174 17.26 33.84 4.03
C ARG A 174 17.45 32.33 4.06
N ALA A 175 18.54 31.84 4.66
CA ALA A 175 18.74 30.41 4.87
C ALA A 175 17.63 29.84 5.76
N ALA A 176 17.29 30.51 6.85
CA ALA A 176 16.21 30.12 7.75
C ALA A 176 14.82 30.11 7.06
N GLU A 177 14.54 31.10 6.20
CA GLU A 177 13.30 31.12 5.41
C GLU A 177 13.21 29.94 4.45
N ARG A 178 14.30 29.63 3.74
CA ARG A 178 14.37 28.46 2.87
C ARG A 178 14.17 27.16 3.65
N ASP A 179 14.83 27.03 4.80
CA ASP A 179 14.71 25.84 5.65
C ASP A 179 13.29 25.69 6.22
N ARG A 180 12.60 26.80 6.53
CA ARG A 180 11.19 26.81 6.92
C ARG A 180 10.28 26.30 5.81
N LEU A 181 10.46 26.79 4.58
CA LEU A 181 9.64 26.37 3.43
C LEU A 181 9.89 24.90 3.07
N HIS A 182 11.13 24.43 3.16
CA HIS A 182 11.43 23.00 3.02
C HIS A 182 10.75 22.17 4.11
N SER A 183 10.80 22.61 5.36
CA SER A 183 10.15 21.92 6.48
C SER A 183 8.62 21.87 6.32
N GLU A 184 8.00 22.93 5.82
CA GLU A 184 6.56 22.97 5.53
C GLU A 184 6.20 22.01 4.37
N ASN A 185 6.99 21.99 3.31
CA ASN A 185 6.80 21.05 2.21
C ASN A 185 6.95 19.60 2.67
N ASP A 186 7.99 19.29 3.45
CA ASP A 186 8.22 17.96 4.02
C ASP A 186 7.06 17.54 4.93
N PHE A 187 6.53 18.46 5.74
CA PHE A 187 5.34 18.22 6.56
C PHE A 187 4.12 17.84 5.70
N HIS A 188 3.86 18.56 4.61
CA HIS A 188 2.77 18.24 3.69
C HIS A 188 2.95 16.90 2.98
N VAL A 189 4.17 16.59 2.54
CA VAL A 189 4.51 15.28 1.95
C VAL A 189 4.29 14.16 2.96
N ASN A 190 4.68 14.37 4.22
CA ASN A 190 4.50 13.37 5.27
C ASN A 190 3.02 13.14 5.62
N LEU A 191 2.22 14.20 5.77
CA LEU A 191 0.76 14.07 5.98
C LEU A 191 0.09 13.31 4.82
N LYS A 192 0.52 13.59 3.58
CA LYS A 192 0.03 12.86 2.41
C LYS A 192 0.42 11.39 2.45
N SER A 193 1.68 11.11 2.80
CA SER A 193 2.17 9.73 2.93
C SER A 193 1.41 8.95 4.00
N GLU A 194 1.08 9.60 5.12
CA GLU A 194 0.21 9.03 6.16
C GLU A 194 -1.20 8.73 5.62
N HIS A 195 -1.77 9.65 4.83
CA HIS A 195 -3.08 9.46 4.22
C HIS A 195 -3.10 8.28 3.24
N GLU A 196 -2.12 8.20 2.34
CA GLU A 196 -1.97 7.10 1.39
C GLU A 196 -1.76 5.76 2.11
N LEU A 197 -0.95 5.73 3.17
CA LEU A 197 -0.74 4.56 4.01
C LEU A 197 -2.07 4.09 4.66
N ARG A 198 -2.88 5.02 5.17
CA ARG A 198 -4.19 4.72 5.75
C ARG A 198 -5.15 4.12 4.72
N ILE A 199 -5.14 4.64 3.49
CA ILE A 199 -5.95 4.09 2.40
C ILE A 199 -5.51 2.65 2.07
N ILE A 200 -4.21 2.40 1.97
CA ILE A 200 -3.67 1.06 1.70
C ILE A 200 -4.05 0.10 2.83
N HIS A 201 -3.94 0.52 4.10
CA HIS A 201 -4.38 -0.28 5.24
C HIS A 201 -5.87 -0.61 5.17
N ALA A 202 -6.73 0.36 4.88
CA ALA A 202 -8.16 0.10 4.72
C ALA A 202 -8.46 -0.91 3.60
N LYS A 203 -7.67 -0.92 2.53
CA LYS A 203 -7.78 -1.94 1.46
C LYS A 203 -7.30 -3.31 1.95
N LEU A 204 -6.19 -3.38 2.69
CA LEU A 204 -5.68 -4.62 3.25
C LEU A 204 -6.67 -5.26 4.23
N ASP A 205 -7.26 -4.45 5.11
CA ASP A 205 -8.30 -4.89 6.05
C ASP A 205 -9.52 -5.40 5.30
N HIS A 206 -9.92 -4.72 4.23
CA HIS A 206 -11.03 -5.15 3.38
C HIS A 206 -10.76 -6.53 2.74
N LEU A 207 -9.57 -6.74 2.17
CA LEU A 207 -9.15 -8.02 1.58
C LEU A 207 -9.15 -9.14 2.63
N THR A 208 -8.56 -8.87 3.79
CA THR A 208 -8.41 -9.85 4.87
C THR A 208 -9.75 -10.24 5.49
N GLN A 209 -10.65 -9.27 5.70
CA GLN A 209 -11.91 -9.50 6.41
C GLN A 209 -13.05 -9.95 5.50
N ASN A 210 -13.07 -9.52 4.23
CA ASN A 210 -14.17 -9.84 3.32
C ASN A 210 -13.79 -10.89 2.27
N GLN A 211 -12.66 -10.74 1.60
CA GLN A 211 -12.32 -11.59 0.46
C GLN A 211 -11.76 -12.96 0.90
N LEU A 212 -10.83 -12.98 1.86
CA LEU A 212 -10.21 -14.24 2.33
C LEU A 212 -11.23 -15.28 2.84
N PRO A 213 -12.28 -14.93 3.62
CA PRO A 213 -13.31 -15.90 3.99
C PRO A 213 -14.12 -16.44 2.81
N HIS A 214 -14.38 -15.63 1.79
CA HIS A 214 -15.09 -16.07 0.58
C HIS A 214 -14.23 -17.06 -0.21
N ASP A 215 -12.94 -16.79 -0.36
CA ASP A 215 -12.00 -17.70 -1.03
C ASP A 215 -11.91 -19.05 -0.31
N LEU A 216 -11.82 -19.03 1.03
CA LEU A 216 -11.83 -20.25 1.85
C LEU A 216 -13.16 -21.03 1.74
N GLU A 217 -14.31 -20.35 1.62
CA GLU A 217 -15.61 -21.00 1.40
C GLU A 217 -15.65 -21.71 0.04
N VAL A 218 -15.12 -21.07 -1.00
CA VAL A 218 -15.02 -21.66 -2.35
C VAL A 218 -14.08 -22.86 -2.35
N GLU A 219 -12.89 -22.76 -1.76
CA GLU A 219 -11.96 -23.89 -1.65
C GLU A 219 -12.57 -25.07 -0.89
N LYS A 220 -13.25 -24.82 0.24
CA LYS A 220 -13.96 -25.86 0.99
C LYS A 220 -15.00 -26.56 0.12
N LEU A 221 -15.75 -25.80 -0.68
CA LEU A 221 -16.79 -26.37 -1.54
C LEU A 221 -16.17 -27.20 -2.69
N GLN A 222 -15.06 -26.73 -3.28
CA GLN A 222 -14.31 -27.49 -4.28
C GLN A 222 -13.83 -28.84 -3.72
N LEU A 223 -13.30 -28.87 -2.49
CA LEU A 223 -12.89 -30.11 -1.83
C LEU A 223 -14.07 -31.06 -1.58
N GLN A 224 -15.24 -30.53 -1.19
CA GLN A 224 -16.46 -31.35 -1.02
C GLN A 224 -16.90 -31.98 -2.34
N ILE A 225 -16.95 -31.20 -3.43
CA ILE A 225 -17.34 -31.69 -4.75
C ILE A 225 -16.33 -32.71 -5.26
N LEU A 226 -15.02 -32.46 -5.13
CA LEU A 226 -13.98 -33.41 -5.52
C LEU A 226 -14.09 -34.72 -4.72
N GLY A 227 -14.43 -34.63 -3.44
CA GLY A 227 -14.68 -35.78 -2.58
C GLY A 227 -15.86 -36.63 -3.08
N GLU A 228 -16.96 -35.99 -3.48
CA GLU A 228 -18.15 -36.64 -4.05
C GLU A 228 -17.86 -37.30 -5.40
N VAL A 229 -17.23 -36.57 -6.33
CA VAL A 229 -16.83 -37.09 -7.65
C VAL A 229 -15.91 -38.31 -7.48
N ARG A 230 -14.94 -38.25 -6.55
CA ARG A 230 -14.08 -39.39 -6.24
C ARG A 230 -14.88 -40.58 -5.72
N SER A 231 -15.90 -40.34 -4.89
CA SER A 231 -16.76 -41.40 -4.36
C SER A 231 -17.62 -42.05 -5.45
N GLU A 232 -18.19 -41.27 -6.36
CA GLU A 232 -18.98 -41.78 -7.49
C GLU A 232 -18.10 -42.58 -8.46
N LEU A 233 -16.89 -42.09 -8.77
CA LEU A 233 -15.93 -42.83 -9.57
C LEU A 233 -15.53 -44.16 -8.91
N ALA A 234 -15.40 -44.19 -7.58
CA ALA A 234 -15.12 -45.43 -6.85
C ALA A 234 -16.29 -46.43 -6.94
N LYS A 235 -17.54 -45.96 -6.80
CA LYS A 235 -18.75 -46.79 -6.99
C LYS A 235 -18.83 -47.37 -8.40
N LEU A 236 -18.69 -46.52 -9.42
CA LEU A 236 -18.70 -46.94 -10.83
C LEU A 236 -17.59 -47.95 -11.16
N ARG A 237 -16.41 -47.80 -10.54
CA ARG A 237 -15.30 -48.76 -10.70
C ARG A 237 -15.63 -50.12 -10.08
N ASP A 238 -16.23 -50.13 -8.90
CA ASP A 238 -16.65 -51.36 -8.22
C ASP A 238 -17.75 -52.09 -9.02
N GLU A 239 -18.76 -51.36 -9.49
CA GLU A 239 -19.82 -51.90 -10.36
C GLU A 239 -19.27 -52.49 -11.67
N ASN A 240 -18.35 -51.78 -12.34
CA ASN A 240 -17.68 -52.30 -13.54
C ASN A 240 -16.88 -53.57 -13.26
N THR A 241 -16.27 -53.68 -12.08
CA THR A 241 -15.51 -54.87 -11.69
C THR A 241 -16.46 -56.06 -11.49
N LYS A 242 -17.57 -55.86 -10.77
CA LYS A 242 -18.62 -56.88 -10.58
C LYS A 242 -19.27 -57.29 -11.90
N LEU A 243 -19.52 -56.35 -12.81
CA LEU A 243 -20.05 -56.63 -14.14
C LEU A 243 -19.07 -57.49 -14.96
N LYS A 244 -17.78 -57.17 -14.94
CA LYS A 244 -16.73 -57.98 -15.59
C LYS A 244 -16.64 -59.38 -15.00
N GLU A 245 -16.77 -59.54 -13.69
CA GLU A 245 -16.80 -60.86 -13.04
C GLU A 245 -18.03 -61.68 -13.46
N LYS A 246 -19.21 -61.06 -13.51
CA LYS A 246 -20.43 -61.70 -14.01
C LYS A 246 -20.32 -62.13 -15.47
N LEU A 247 -19.75 -61.29 -16.32
CA LEU A 247 -19.50 -61.61 -17.74
C LEU A 247 -18.54 -62.81 -17.88
N LYS A 248 -17.44 -62.83 -17.12
CA LYS A 248 -16.52 -63.99 -17.10
C LYS A 248 -17.17 -65.27 -16.59
N GLN A 249 -18.09 -65.18 -15.64
CA GLN A 249 -18.85 -66.34 -15.15
C GLN A 249 -19.84 -66.86 -16.21
N GLN A 250 -20.39 -65.98 -17.04
CA GLN A 250 -21.26 -66.37 -18.17
C GLN A 250 -20.48 -66.95 -19.35
N GLU A 251 -19.24 -66.51 -19.61
CA GLU A 251 -18.38 -67.07 -20.67
C GLU A 251 -17.78 -68.45 -20.32
N ASN A 252 -17.71 -68.80 -19.04
CA ASN A 252 -17.20 -70.09 -18.54
C ASN A 252 -18.30 -71.15 -18.28
N GLN A 253 -19.56 -70.86 -18.64
CA GLN A 253 -20.69 -71.80 -18.62
C GLN A 253 -21.08 -72.19 -20.05
#